data_AF-A0A7J9QZB9-F1
#
_entry.id   AF-A0A7J9QZB9-F1
#
_cell.length_a   1.000
_cell.length_b   1.000
_cell.length_c   1.000
_cell.angle_alpha   90.00
_cell.angle_beta   90.00
_cell.angle_gamma   90.00
#
_symmetry.space_group_name_H-M   'P 1'
#
loop_
_entity.id
_entity.type
_entity.pdbx_description
1 polymer ?
#
loop_
_entity_poly.entity_id
_entity_poly.type
_entity_poly.pdbx_seq_one_letter_code
_entity_poly.pdbx_strand_id
1 'polypeptide(L)'
;MDKFSFDDVGVKVGLEIHQQLHTNKKLFCDCPPIESDEYTKKFQRRLRAVKSELGEYDPAALFEKSKSKSIVYFGNSKSSCLVEEDEEPPHNLDEDAKKLALVIASSLKSNIFSEIYPMRKTVIDGSNTTGFQRTMLISQGGFIDVEGEKIGVQSICLEEDAAKLLGDKGSVREYSLDRLGVPLVEIALEPVEGSPTKIKKIALSLGKLLRSTKKVTRGIGSIRQDVNVSVKNGGAVVEVKGVQQLDQLEKIIEFEAKRQHGLV
;
A
#
# COMPACT_ATOMS: atom_id res chain seq x y z
N MET A 1 -32.95 -22.61 0.60
CA MET A 1 -31.77 -21.73 0.66
C MET A 1 -32.24 -20.39 0.14
N ASP A 2 -32.44 -19.43 1.03
CA ASP A 2 -32.85 -18.09 0.62
C ASP A 2 -31.83 -17.50 -0.36
N LYS A 3 -32.33 -16.79 -1.35
CA LYS A 3 -31.54 -16.29 -2.47
C LYS A 3 -30.63 -15.18 -1.92
N PHE A 4 -29.32 -15.45 -1.87
CA PHE A 4 -28.33 -14.48 -1.39
C PHE A 4 -28.46 -13.17 -2.19
N SER A 5 -28.76 -12.09 -1.47
CA SER A 5 -28.98 -10.75 -2.00
C SER A 5 -28.05 -9.79 -1.28
N PHE A 6 -27.21 -9.08 -2.03
CA PHE A 6 -26.21 -8.17 -1.46
C PHE A 6 -26.85 -7.02 -0.67
N ASP A 7 -28.01 -6.55 -1.11
CA ASP A 7 -28.73 -5.45 -0.47
C ASP A 7 -29.32 -5.89 0.87
N ASP A 8 -29.89 -7.10 0.93
CA ASP A 8 -30.49 -7.65 2.16
C ASP A 8 -29.43 -8.01 3.20
N VAL A 9 -28.26 -8.47 2.72
CA VAL A 9 -27.09 -8.81 3.55
C VAL A 9 -26.35 -7.56 4.04
N GLY A 10 -26.61 -6.38 3.46
CA GLY A 10 -26.00 -5.12 3.85
C GLY A 10 -24.49 -5.12 3.70
N VAL A 11 -24.00 -5.51 2.52
CA VAL A 11 -22.56 -5.57 2.24
C VAL A 11 -21.96 -4.16 2.18
N LYS A 12 -20.91 -3.94 2.97
CA LYS A 12 -20.12 -2.71 2.99
C LYS A 12 -18.66 -3.00 2.66
N VAL A 13 -18.11 -2.24 1.72
CA VAL A 13 -16.76 -2.47 1.19
C VAL A 13 -15.92 -1.19 1.27
N GLY A 14 -14.78 -1.27 1.97
CA GLY A 14 -13.71 -0.28 1.90
C GLY A 14 -12.71 -0.64 0.81
N LEU A 15 -12.19 0.37 0.10
CA LEU A 15 -11.15 0.21 -0.90
C LEU A 15 -9.94 1.07 -0.54
N GLU A 16 -8.78 0.44 -0.48
CA GLU A 16 -7.49 1.10 -0.35
C GLU A 16 -6.65 0.78 -1.59
N ILE A 17 -6.19 1.82 -2.29
CA ILE A 17 -5.41 1.66 -3.52
C ILE A 17 -4.00 2.19 -3.30
N HIS A 18 -3.02 1.35 -3.56
CA HIS A 18 -1.61 1.74 -3.65
C HIS A 18 -1.20 1.82 -5.11
N GLN A 19 -0.69 2.97 -5.55
CA GLN A 19 -0.25 3.17 -6.93
C GLN A 19 1.16 3.75 -6.96
N GLN A 20 2.08 3.04 -7.62
CA GLN A 20 3.43 3.55 -7.86
C GLN A 20 3.39 4.74 -8.82
N LEU A 21 4.19 5.75 -8.51
CA LEU A 21 4.37 6.93 -9.34
C LEU A 21 5.55 6.73 -10.29
N HIS A 22 5.42 7.26 -11.50
CA HIS A 22 6.46 7.22 -12.52
C HIS A 22 7.32 8.49 -12.44
N THR A 23 8.29 8.46 -11.53
CA THR A 23 9.26 9.53 -11.29
C THR A 23 10.65 9.13 -11.78
N ASN A 24 11.55 10.10 -11.93
CA ASN A 24 12.92 9.85 -12.38
C ASN A 24 13.81 9.25 -11.28
N LYS A 25 13.43 9.47 -10.01
CA LYS A 25 14.15 8.98 -8.84
C LYS A 25 13.19 8.46 -7.78
N LYS A 26 13.74 7.73 -6.82
CA LYS A 26 13.05 7.24 -5.62
C LYS A 26 12.72 8.39 -4.66
N LEU A 27 11.87 8.11 -3.68
CA LEU A 27 11.20 9.15 -2.88
C LEU A 27 12.15 9.98 -2.02
N PHE A 28 13.23 9.36 -1.51
CA PHE A 28 14.16 9.96 -0.56
C PHE A 28 15.64 9.71 -0.93
N CYS A 29 15.93 9.46 -2.21
CA CYS A 29 17.29 9.34 -2.75
C CYS A 29 17.28 9.58 -4.26
N ASP A 30 18.47 9.71 -4.86
CA ASP A 30 18.63 9.98 -6.30
C ASP A 30 18.67 8.72 -7.20
N CYS A 31 18.44 7.54 -6.63
CA CYS A 31 18.38 6.29 -7.39
C CYS A 31 17.18 6.27 -8.35
N PRO A 32 17.36 5.89 -9.63
CA PRO A 32 16.24 5.68 -10.54
C PRO A 32 15.43 4.43 -10.17
N PRO A 33 14.09 4.44 -10.30
CA PRO A 33 13.23 3.31 -9.92
C PRO A 33 13.22 2.23 -11.03
N ILE A 34 14.33 1.51 -11.18
CA ILE A 34 14.52 0.47 -12.19
C ILE A 34 14.63 -0.88 -11.49
N GLU A 35 13.84 -1.86 -11.94
CA GLU A 35 14.00 -3.27 -11.53
C GLU A 35 15.01 -3.99 -12.42
N SER A 36 15.85 -4.82 -11.80
CA SER A 36 16.82 -5.66 -12.50
C SER A 36 16.87 -7.06 -11.90
N ASP A 37 17.22 -8.05 -12.72
CA ASP A 37 17.55 -9.40 -12.24
C ASP A 37 19.06 -9.56 -11.93
N GLU A 38 19.85 -8.49 -12.14
CA GLU A 38 21.28 -8.45 -11.83
C GLU A 38 21.53 -7.68 -10.53
N TYR A 39 22.10 -8.37 -9.54
CA TYR A 39 22.44 -7.79 -8.24
C TYR A 39 23.95 -7.67 -8.09
N THR A 40 24.42 -6.46 -7.88
CA THR A 40 25.85 -6.15 -7.68
C THR A 40 26.26 -6.14 -6.21
N LYS A 41 25.28 -6.06 -5.30
CA LYS A 41 25.48 -5.98 -3.86
C LYS A 41 24.61 -7.00 -3.13
N LYS A 42 25.13 -7.54 -2.04
CA LYS A 42 24.43 -8.47 -1.16
C LYS A 42 24.89 -8.25 0.28
N PHE A 43 23.95 -8.11 1.20
CA PHE A 43 24.24 -8.01 2.63
C PHE A 43 23.12 -8.63 3.45
N GLN A 44 23.39 -8.88 4.74
CA GLN A 44 22.47 -9.55 5.64
C GLN A 44 22.20 -8.68 6.87
N ARG A 45 20.93 -8.56 7.28
CA ARG A 45 20.52 -7.88 8.51
C ARG A 45 19.58 -8.74 9.36
N ARG A 46 19.34 -8.25 10.58
CA ARG A 46 18.30 -8.73 11.49
C ARG A 46 17.65 -7.50 12.15
N LEU A 47 16.34 -7.37 11.98
CA LEU A 47 15.56 -6.35 12.70
C LEU A 47 15.41 -6.74 14.18
N ARG A 48 15.32 -5.74 15.05
CA ARG A 48 15.15 -5.93 16.49
C ARG A 48 13.92 -5.16 16.96
N ALA A 49 13.08 -5.81 17.77
CA ALA A 49 12.00 -5.14 18.46
C ALA A 49 12.56 -4.10 19.44
N VAL A 50 11.95 -2.92 19.46
CA VAL A 50 12.30 -1.80 20.34
C VAL A 50 11.22 -1.67 21.43
N LYS A 51 11.63 -1.19 22.61
CA LYS A 51 10.69 -0.92 23.71
C LYS A 51 9.98 0.42 23.50
N SER A 52 8.73 0.52 23.92
CA SER A 52 8.03 1.78 24.09
C SER A 52 8.66 2.61 25.22
N GLU A 53 8.22 3.85 25.35
CA GLU A 53 8.61 4.73 26.47
C GLU A 53 8.28 4.12 27.85
N LEU A 54 7.24 3.27 27.90
CA LEU A 54 6.82 2.53 29.11
C LEU A 54 7.61 1.23 29.32
N GLY A 55 8.58 0.93 28.45
CA GLY A 55 9.41 -0.28 28.53
C GLY A 55 8.76 -1.54 27.96
N GLU A 56 7.59 -1.42 27.34
CA GLU A 56 6.81 -2.53 26.77
C GLU A 56 7.23 -2.82 25.33
N TYR A 57 7.05 -4.05 24.87
CA TYR A 57 7.29 -4.40 23.47
C TYR A 57 5.96 -4.57 22.74
N ASP A 58 5.94 -4.18 21.47
CA ASP A 58 4.87 -4.54 20.56
C ASP A 58 4.79 -6.08 20.43
N PRO A 59 3.63 -6.71 20.74
CA PRO A 59 3.46 -8.15 20.62
C PRO A 59 3.72 -8.70 19.21
N ALA A 60 3.36 -7.96 18.16
CA ALA A 60 3.62 -8.35 16.79
C ALA A 60 5.13 -8.31 16.48
N ALA A 61 5.84 -7.28 16.96
CA ALA A 61 7.29 -7.20 16.83
C ALA A 61 8.00 -8.35 17.56
N LEU A 62 7.51 -8.76 18.74
CA LEU A 62 8.01 -9.94 19.45
C LEU A 62 7.71 -11.24 18.69
N PHE A 63 6.50 -11.37 18.13
CA PHE A 63 6.12 -12.53 17.34
C PHE A 63 7.02 -12.70 16.12
N GLU A 64 7.25 -11.63 15.36
CA GLU A 64 8.13 -11.69 14.19
C GLU A 64 9.59 -11.96 14.59
N LYS A 65 10.06 -11.37 15.69
CA LYS A 65 11.38 -11.67 16.28
C LYS A 65 11.51 -13.15 16.66
N SER A 66 10.45 -13.78 17.18
CA SER A 66 10.49 -15.18 17.60
C SER A 66 10.77 -16.14 16.44
N LYS A 67 10.38 -15.76 15.20
CA LYS A 67 10.69 -16.50 13.97
C LYS A 67 12.19 -16.51 13.65
N SER A 68 13.00 -15.68 14.31
CA SER A 68 14.47 -15.62 14.20
C SER A 68 15.00 -15.54 12.76
N LYS A 69 14.22 -14.95 11.84
CA LYS A 69 14.59 -14.88 10.43
C LYS A 69 15.73 -13.88 10.22
N SER A 70 16.78 -14.30 9.52
CA SER A 70 17.73 -13.37 8.91
C SER A 70 17.17 -12.85 7.60
N ILE A 71 17.48 -11.60 7.29
CA ILE A 71 17.05 -10.95 6.06
C ILE A 71 18.28 -10.72 5.20
N VAL A 72 18.23 -11.18 3.95
CA VAL A 72 19.29 -10.96 2.96
C VAL A 72 18.75 -9.99 1.93
N TYR A 73 19.44 -8.88 1.75
CA TYR A 73 19.11 -7.85 0.78
C TYR A 73 20.03 -7.93 -0.42
N PHE A 74 19.44 -7.79 -1.59
CA PHE A 74 20.11 -7.74 -2.88
C PHE A 74 19.88 -6.35 -3.47
N GLY A 75 20.96 -5.67 -3.85
CA GLY A 75 20.91 -4.34 -4.45
C GLY A 75 21.64 -4.29 -5.77
N ASN A 76 21.20 -3.40 -6.64
CA ASN A 76 21.88 -3.07 -7.88
C ASN A 76 22.45 -1.65 -7.79
N SER A 77 23.72 -1.45 -8.13
CA SER A 77 24.37 -0.13 -8.13
C SER A 77 23.69 0.92 -9.02
N LYS A 78 22.83 0.49 -9.95
CA LYS A 78 22.03 1.38 -10.80
C LYS A 78 20.75 1.88 -10.13
N SER A 79 20.23 1.19 -9.11
CA SER A 79 18.90 1.42 -8.51
C SER A 79 18.92 1.42 -6.96
N SER A 80 20.09 1.25 -6.35
CA SER A 80 20.25 1.18 -4.89
C SER A 80 21.51 1.89 -4.43
N CYS A 81 21.37 2.74 -3.42
CA CYS A 81 22.44 3.48 -2.76
C CYS A 81 22.43 3.21 -1.25
N LEU A 82 23.26 3.96 -0.51
CA LEU A 82 23.39 3.82 0.93
C LEU A 82 22.09 4.15 1.68
N VAL A 83 21.20 4.96 1.11
CA VAL A 83 19.89 5.27 1.71
C VAL A 83 19.01 4.02 1.77
N GLU A 84 18.90 3.25 0.68
CA GLU A 84 18.16 1.98 0.69
C GLU A 84 18.85 0.92 1.55
N GLU A 85 20.17 0.98 1.66
CA GLU A 85 20.95 0.06 2.48
C GLU A 85 20.85 0.37 3.99
N ASP A 86 20.23 1.49 4.38
CA ASP A 86 20.21 2.02 5.75
C ASP A 86 21.62 2.30 6.30
N GLU A 87 22.47 2.92 5.45
CA GLU A 87 23.85 3.34 5.73
C GLU A 87 24.07 4.85 5.50
N GLU A 88 23.04 5.56 5.06
CA GLU A 88 23.05 7.02 4.85
C GLU A 88 21.67 7.61 5.21
N PRO A 89 21.61 8.80 5.83
CA PRO A 89 20.35 9.50 6.04
C PRO A 89 19.59 9.72 4.72
N PRO A 90 18.24 9.64 4.74
CA PRO A 90 17.45 9.97 3.56
C PRO A 90 17.71 11.40 3.09
N HIS A 91 17.66 11.58 1.78
CA HIS A 91 17.73 12.90 1.15
C HIS A 91 16.38 13.62 1.26
N ASN A 92 16.32 14.82 0.69
CA ASN A 92 15.07 15.55 0.58
C ASN A 92 14.04 14.80 -0.27
N LEU A 93 12.76 15.00 0.08
CA LEU A 93 11.61 14.47 -0.63
C LEU A 93 11.67 14.78 -2.13
N ASP A 94 11.38 13.79 -2.97
CA ASP A 94 11.24 13.99 -4.40
C ASP A 94 10.09 14.97 -4.73
N GLU A 95 10.45 16.08 -5.36
CA GLU A 95 9.51 17.17 -5.69
C GLU A 95 8.49 16.75 -6.75
N ASP A 96 8.85 15.85 -7.66
CA ASP A 96 7.93 15.36 -8.70
C ASP A 96 6.87 14.44 -8.12
N ALA A 97 7.25 13.52 -7.24
CA ALA A 97 6.35 12.68 -6.45
C ALA A 97 5.40 13.54 -5.60
N LYS A 98 5.94 14.53 -4.88
CA LYS A 98 5.15 15.46 -4.06
C LYS A 98 4.11 16.20 -4.90
N LYS A 99 4.53 16.83 -6.01
CA LYS A 99 3.61 17.55 -6.91
C LYS A 99 2.52 16.64 -7.47
N LEU A 100 2.87 15.41 -7.83
CA LEU A 100 1.90 14.46 -8.36
C LEU A 100 0.89 14.03 -7.30
N ALA A 101 1.32 13.79 -6.05
CA ALA A 101 0.41 13.51 -4.94
C ALA A 101 -0.58 14.66 -4.71
N LEU A 102 -0.11 15.92 -4.78
CA LEU A 102 -0.97 17.11 -4.69
C LEU A 102 -1.97 17.22 -5.86
N VAL A 103 -1.54 16.90 -7.09
CA VAL A 103 -2.43 16.86 -8.27
C VAL A 103 -3.52 15.80 -8.09
N ILE A 104 -3.17 14.62 -7.58
CA ILE A 104 -4.11 13.54 -7.31
C ILE A 104 -5.12 13.97 -6.23
N ALA A 105 -4.64 14.54 -5.12
CA ALA A 105 -5.49 15.06 -4.05
C ALA A 105 -6.45 16.17 -4.55
N SER A 106 -5.95 17.10 -5.35
CA SER A 106 -6.80 18.14 -5.94
C SER A 106 -7.83 17.58 -6.93
N SER A 107 -7.48 16.54 -7.68
CA SER A 107 -8.40 15.86 -8.61
C SER A 107 -9.53 15.15 -7.87
N LEU A 108 -9.23 14.63 -6.69
CA LEU A 108 -10.18 14.00 -5.75
C LEU A 108 -10.88 14.99 -4.82
N LYS A 109 -10.72 16.30 -5.05
CA LYS A 109 -11.36 17.36 -4.25
C LYS A 109 -11.07 17.23 -2.74
N SER A 110 -9.91 16.67 -2.39
CA SER A 110 -9.49 16.45 -1.01
C SER A 110 -8.97 17.73 -0.35
N ASN A 111 -9.04 17.78 0.98
CA ASN A 111 -8.50 18.90 1.75
C ASN A 111 -7.00 18.68 1.97
N ILE A 112 -6.18 19.37 1.19
CA ILE A 112 -4.72 19.26 1.23
C ILE A 112 -4.18 20.00 2.46
N PHE A 113 -3.28 19.35 3.21
CA PHE A 113 -2.62 19.97 4.36
C PHE A 113 -1.61 21.04 3.92
N SER A 114 -1.48 22.10 4.71
CA SER A 114 -0.53 23.19 4.45
C SER A 114 0.92 22.76 4.64
N GLU A 115 1.16 21.75 5.47
CA GLU A 115 2.49 21.21 5.77
C GLU A 115 2.43 19.68 5.75
N ILE A 116 3.52 19.07 5.31
CA ILE A 116 3.65 17.62 5.16
C ILE A 116 4.81 17.15 6.02
N TYR A 117 4.56 16.17 6.89
CA TYR A 117 5.54 15.63 7.81
C TYR A 117 5.82 14.15 7.50
N PRO A 118 7.06 13.76 7.19
CA PRO A 118 7.44 12.36 7.04
C PRO A 118 7.35 11.61 8.37
N MET A 119 6.51 10.57 8.41
CA MET A 119 6.33 9.68 9.54
C MET A 119 7.03 8.35 9.29
N ARG A 120 7.27 7.59 10.36
CA ARG A 120 7.89 6.25 10.31
C ARG A 120 6.86 5.21 10.73
N LYS A 121 6.20 4.57 9.76
CA LYS A 121 5.27 3.46 9.97
C LYS A 121 6.07 2.19 10.19
N THR A 122 6.05 1.62 11.39
CA THR A 122 6.86 0.43 11.74
C THR A 122 6.54 -0.75 10.81
N VAL A 123 7.59 -1.38 10.26
CA VAL A 123 7.49 -2.55 9.39
C VAL A 123 8.51 -3.60 9.83
N ILE A 124 8.01 -4.74 10.31
CA ILE A 124 8.82 -5.75 11.01
C ILE A 124 9.15 -6.98 10.16
N ASP A 125 8.57 -7.12 8.97
CA ASP A 125 8.73 -8.31 8.12
C ASP A 125 10.06 -8.37 7.36
N GLY A 126 10.82 -7.28 7.39
CA GLY A 126 12.10 -7.13 6.70
C GLY A 126 11.99 -6.50 5.31
N SER A 127 10.80 -6.11 4.85
CA SER A 127 10.63 -5.48 3.54
C SER A 127 11.15 -4.03 3.47
N ASN A 128 11.39 -3.38 4.62
CA ASN A 128 12.11 -2.12 4.74
C ASN A 128 13.40 -2.34 5.55
N THR A 129 14.55 -1.95 5.00
CA THR A 129 15.88 -2.11 5.63
C THR A 129 15.99 -1.36 6.96
N THR A 130 15.33 -0.22 7.06
CA THR A 130 15.20 0.65 8.24
C THR A 130 14.29 0.08 9.34
N GLY A 131 13.50 -0.96 9.06
CA GLY A 131 12.44 -1.45 9.95
C GLY A 131 11.20 -0.55 10.03
N PHE A 132 11.09 0.44 9.15
CA PHE A 132 9.90 1.29 9.00
C PHE A 132 9.77 1.82 7.57
N GLN A 133 8.55 2.08 7.15
CA GLN A 133 8.22 2.76 5.90
C GLN A 133 8.08 4.25 6.17
N ARG A 134 8.67 5.10 5.32
CA ARG A 134 8.45 6.55 5.39
C ARG A 134 7.13 6.87 4.68
N THR A 135 6.17 7.42 5.42
CA THR A 135 4.81 7.74 4.93
C THR A 135 4.45 9.16 5.33
N MET A 136 3.79 9.89 4.43
CA MET A 136 3.36 11.27 4.63
C MET A 136 1.87 11.39 4.32
N LEU A 137 1.10 11.94 5.25
CA LEU A 137 -0.30 12.28 5.01
C LEU A 137 -0.37 13.58 4.19
N ILE A 138 -0.98 13.51 2.99
CA ILE A 138 -1.04 14.64 2.04
C ILE A 138 -2.37 15.38 2.15
N SER A 139 -3.46 14.65 2.30
CA SER A 139 -4.80 15.23 2.40
C SER A 139 -5.78 14.29 3.09
N GLN A 140 -6.90 14.86 3.56
CA GLN A 140 -8.04 14.12 4.09
C GLN A 140 -9.35 14.62 3.48
N GLY A 141 -10.37 13.77 3.49
CA GLY A 141 -11.66 14.10 2.91
C GLY A 141 -11.60 14.21 1.37
N GLY A 142 -12.69 14.72 0.80
CA GLY A 142 -12.88 14.81 -0.65
C GLY A 142 -13.76 13.70 -1.19
N PHE A 143 -13.84 13.60 -2.51
CA PHE A 143 -14.65 12.59 -3.17
C PHE A 143 -14.22 12.36 -4.62
N ILE A 144 -14.52 11.17 -5.13
CA ILE A 144 -14.56 10.88 -6.56
C ILE A 144 -16.02 10.80 -7.02
N ASP A 145 -16.34 11.43 -8.15
CA ASP A 145 -17.64 11.32 -8.80
C ASP A 145 -17.63 10.13 -9.77
N VAL A 146 -18.55 9.19 -9.55
CA VAL A 146 -18.73 8.00 -10.37
C VAL A 146 -20.18 7.93 -10.82
N GLU A 147 -20.44 8.30 -12.07
CA GLU A 147 -21.78 8.29 -12.66
C GLU A 147 -22.81 9.15 -11.88
N GLY A 148 -22.37 10.27 -11.27
CA GLY A 148 -23.21 11.16 -10.46
C GLY A 148 -23.28 10.80 -8.98
N GLU A 149 -22.68 9.68 -8.57
CA GLU A 149 -22.54 9.31 -7.15
C GLU A 149 -21.18 9.78 -6.61
N LYS A 150 -21.19 10.49 -5.48
CA LYS A 150 -19.97 10.94 -4.81
C LYS A 150 -19.49 9.91 -3.81
N ILE A 151 -18.35 9.30 -4.08
CA ILE A 151 -17.69 8.35 -3.17
C ILE A 151 -16.62 9.09 -2.37
N GLY A 152 -16.76 9.11 -1.04
CA GLY A 152 -15.85 9.82 -0.17
C GLY A 152 -14.42 9.29 -0.22
N VAL A 153 -13.45 10.18 -0.04
CA VAL A 153 -12.03 9.85 0.18
C VAL A 153 -11.71 10.11 1.64
N GLN A 154 -11.14 9.14 2.34
CA GLN A 154 -10.73 9.30 3.74
C GLN A 154 -9.39 10.02 3.82
N SER A 155 -8.38 9.48 3.13
CA SER A 155 -7.01 9.96 3.19
C SER A 155 -6.26 9.66 1.90
N ILE A 156 -5.26 10.51 1.65
CA ILE A 156 -4.26 10.28 0.61
C ILE A 156 -2.89 10.43 1.26
N CYS A 157 -2.06 9.39 1.13
CA CYS A 157 -0.70 9.36 1.63
C CYS A 157 0.30 9.25 0.47
N LEU A 158 1.48 9.83 0.65
CA LEU A 158 2.66 9.60 -0.20
C LEU A 158 3.69 8.84 0.62
N GLU A 159 4.13 7.70 0.11
CA GLU A 159 5.01 6.80 0.85
C GLU A 159 6.01 6.05 -0.04
N GLU A 160 6.97 5.41 0.60
CA GLU A 160 7.93 4.51 -0.05
C GLU A 160 7.29 3.15 -0.30
N ASP A 161 7.42 2.58 -1.50
CA ASP A 161 7.12 1.15 -1.67
C ASP A 161 8.18 0.29 -0.99
N ALA A 162 7.78 -0.92 -0.60
CA ALA A 162 8.62 -1.87 0.11
C ALA A 162 9.49 -2.70 -0.86
N ALA A 163 10.57 -3.28 -0.33
CA ALA A 163 11.44 -4.18 -1.10
C ALA A 163 10.67 -5.37 -1.70
N LYS A 164 11.16 -5.90 -2.81
CA LYS A 164 10.53 -7.03 -3.52
C LYS A 164 10.99 -8.34 -2.91
N LEU A 165 10.06 -9.16 -2.42
CA LEU A 165 10.37 -10.50 -1.92
C LEU A 165 10.83 -11.39 -3.08
N LEU A 166 12.06 -11.90 -2.98
CA LEU A 166 12.65 -12.87 -3.92
C LEU A 166 12.42 -14.31 -3.45
N GLY A 167 12.38 -14.53 -2.13
CA GLY A 167 12.11 -15.83 -1.55
C GLY A 167 12.00 -15.83 -0.03
N ASP A 168 11.27 -16.79 0.51
CA ASP A 168 11.19 -17.10 1.95
C ASP A 168 11.60 -18.56 2.17
N LYS A 169 12.83 -18.76 2.66
CA LYS A 169 13.47 -20.06 2.89
C LYS A 169 13.45 -20.44 4.37
N GLY A 170 12.31 -20.22 5.04
CA GLY A 170 12.11 -20.57 6.45
C GLY A 170 12.85 -19.64 7.41
N SER A 171 14.17 -19.82 7.57
CA SER A 171 15.03 -19.01 8.44
C SER A 171 15.62 -17.77 7.74
N VAL A 172 15.47 -17.67 6.41
CA VAL A 172 16.00 -16.57 5.61
C VAL A 172 14.91 -16.00 4.72
N ARG A 173 14.73 -14.67 4.73
CA ARG A 173 13.99 -13.95 3.68
C ARG A 173 14.96 -13.20 2.79
N GLU A 174 14.71 -13.25 1.49
CA GLU A 174 15.52 -12.62 0.46
C GLU A 174 14.71 -11.50 -0.18
N TYR A 175 15.23 -10.27 -0.18
CA TYR A 175 14.56 -9.10 -0.76
C TYR A 175 15.47 -8.38 -1.76
N SER A 176 14.89 -7.90 -2.87
CA SER A 176 15.52 -6.94 -3.78
C SER A 176 15.18 -5.51 -3.36
N LEU A 177 16.21 -4.66 -3.27
CA LEU A 177 16.11 -3.24 -2.93
C LEU A 177 15.68 -2.36 -4.11
N ASP A 178 15.60 -2.89 -5.33
CA ASP A 178 15.25 -2.11 -6.52
C ASP A 178 13.89 -1.40 -6.36
N ARG A 179 12.94 -2.07 -5.70
CA ARG A 179 11.61 -1.51 -5.43
C ARG A 179 11.54 -0.67 -4.14
N LEU A 180 12.46 -0.87 -3.21
CA LEU A 180 12.46 -0.13 -1.95
C LEU A 180 12.64 1.37 -2.23
N GLY A 181 11.73 2.20 -1.74
CA GLY A 181 11.80 3.66 -1.90
C GLY A 181 11.14 4.20 -3.18
N VAL A 182 10.60 3.35 -4.05
CA VAL A 182 9.80 3.83 -5.21
C VAL A 182 8.60 4.63 -4.69
N PRO A 183 8.32 5.85 -5.21
CA PRO A 183 7.21 6.64 -4.71
C PRO A 183 5.87 5.96 -4.96
N LEU A 184 5.02 5.94 -3.94
CA LEU A 184 3.72 5.29 -3.92
C LEU A 184 2.68 6.25 -3.36
N VAL A 185 1.54 6.38 -4.03
CA VAL A 185 0.37 7.04 -3.44
C VAL A 185 -0.57 5.97 -2.89
N GLU A 186 -0.99 6.13 -1.64
CA GLU A 186 -2.06 5.35 -1.00
C GLU A 186 -3.32 6.22 -0.95
N ILE A 187 -4.44 5.68 -1.41
CA ILE A 187 -5.74 6.35 -1.41
C ILE A 187 -6.75 5.43 -0.72
N ALA A 188 -7.26 5.86 0.43
CA ALA A 188 -8.32 5.17 1.15
C ALA A 188 -9.68 5.83 0.84
N LEU A 189 -10.64 5.04 0.38
CA LEU A 189 -12.02 5.49 0.15
C LEU A 189 -12.89 5.23 1.37
N GLU A 190 -13.93 6.04 1.56
CA GLU A 190 -14.99 5.75 2.52
C GLU A 190 -15.66 4.42 2.19
N PRO A 191 -16.11 3.63 3.19
CA PRO A 191 -16.69 2.32 2.91
C PRO A 191 -18.04 2.49 2.20
N VAL A 192 -18.17 1.82 1.05
CA VAL A 192 -19.31 1.93 0.14
C VAL A 192 -20.24 0.75 0.34
N GLU A 193 -21.52 1.04 0.49
CA GLU A 193 -22.56 0.02 0.45
C GLU A 193 -22.97 -0.25 -1.00
N GLY A 194 -23.14 -1.53 -1.33
CA GLY A 194 -23.72 -1.96 -2.59
C GLY A 194 -23.04 -3.18 -3.22
N SER A 195 -23.40 -3.43 -4.47
CA SER A 195 -23.00 -4.63 -5.20
C SER A 195 -21.51 -4.65 -5.57
N PRO A 196 -20.90 -5.84 -5.74
CA PRO A 196 -19.51 -5.95 -6.20
C PRO A 196 -19.24 -5.19 -7.52
N THR A 197 -20.22 -5.15 -8.42
CA THR A 197 -20.13 -4.40 -9.68
C THR A 197 -20.03 -2.90 -9.49
N LYS A 198 -20.74 -2.34 -8.50
CA LYS A 198 -20.57 -0.93 -8.11
C LYS A 198 -19.15 -0.66 -7.63
N ILE A 199 -18.61 -1.52 -6.76
CA ILE A 199 -17.24 -1.40 -6.23
C ILE A 199 -16.20 -1.47 -7.36
N LYS A 200 -16.36 -2.39 -8.32
CA LYS A 200 -15.51 -2.48 -9.50
C LYS A 200 -15.54 -1.23 -10.36
N LYS A 201 -16.72 -0.62 -10.56
CA LYS A 201 -16.84 0.65 -11.29
C LYS A 201 -16.08 1.77 -10.58
N ILE A 202 -16.17 1.85 -9.25
CA ILE A 202 -15.45 2.85 -8.44
C ILE A 202 -13.93 2.67 -8.59
N ALA A 203 -13.43 1.45 -8.38
CA ALA A 203 -12.02 1.13 -8.54
C ALA A 203 -11.51 1.42 -9.96
N LEU A 204 -12.31 1.10 -10.99
CA LEU A 204 -11.98 1.42 -12.38
C LEU A 204 -11.93 2.93 -12.64
N SER A 205 -12.88 3.70 -12.10
CA SER A 205 -12.90 5.16 -12.24
C SER A 205 -11.70 5.82 -11.56
N LEU A 206 -11.34 5.37 -10.36
CA LEU A 206 -10.15 5.83 -9.66
C LEU A 206 -8.87 5.46 -10.43
N GLY A 207 -8.78 4.23 -10.95
CA GLY A 207 -7.67 3.80 -11.81
C GLY A 207 -7.55 4.62 -13.10
N LYS A 208 -8.68 5.00 -13.73
CA LYS A 208 -8.70 5.89 -14.89
C LYS A 208 -8.22 7.30 -14.54
N LEU A 209 -8.66 7.86 -13.41
CA LEU A 209 -8.20 9.14 -12.91
C LEU A 209 -6.68 9.14 -12.70
N LEU A 210 -6.15 8.12 -12.00
CA LEU A 210 -4.71 7.96 -11.78
C LEU A 210 -3.94 7.88 -13.11
N ARG A 211 -4.45 7.10 -14.08
CA ARG A 211 -3.85 7.01 -15.42
C ARG A 211 -3.90 8.31 -16.21
N SER A 212 -4.90 9.15 -15.98
CA SER A 212 -5.04 10.45 -16.67
C SER A 212 -3.89 11.41 -16.35
N THR A 213 -3.23 11.25 -15.20
CA THR A 213 -2.02 12.00 -14.84
C THR A 213 -0.85 11.74 -15.79
N LYS A 214 -0.86 10.60 -16.50
CA LYS A 214 0.25 10.07 -17.32
C LYS A 214 1.58 9.88 -16.58
N LYS A 215 1.58 10.01 -15.25
CA LYS A 215 2.76 9.94 -14.38
C LYS A 215 2.66 8.85 -13.32
N VAL A 216 1.82 7.84 -13.55
CA VAL A 216 1.76 6.63 -12.73
C VAL A 216 2.43 5.47 -13.45
N THR A 217 3.14 4.62 -12.71
CA THR A 217 3.80 3.44 -13.25
C THR A 217 2.76 2.48 -13.81
N ARG A 218 3.12 1.79 -14.89
CA ARG A 218 2.25 0.83 -15.58
C ARG A 218 2.92 -0.54 -15.59
N GLY A 219 2.11 -1.59 -15.58
CA GLY A 219 2.58 -2.97 -15.59
C GLY A 219 2.11 -3.73 -14.35
N ILE A 220 2.42 -5.02 -14.31
CA ILE A 220 2.08 -5.91 -13.20
C ILE A 220 2.80 -5.41 -11.93
N GLY A 221 2.10 -5.38 -10.80
CA GLY A 221 2.67 -4.97 -9.52
C GLY A 221 2.77 -3.46 -9.28
N SER A 222 2.45 -2.62 -10.27
CA SER A 222 2.47 -1.15 -10.14
C SER A 222 1.26 -0.59 -9.38
N ILE A 223 0.19 -1.36 -9.26
CA ILE A 223 -1.02 -1.03 -8.50
C ILE A 223 -1.42 -2.22 -7.62
N ARG A 224 -1.75 -1.94 -6.35
CA ARG A 224 -2.33 -2.90 -5.41
C ARG A 224 -3.65 -2.35 -4.90
N GLN A 225 -4.61 -3.24 -4.66
CA GLN A 225 -5.89 -2.89 -4.07
C GLN A 225 -6.11 -3.81 -2.88
N ASP A 226 -6.29 -3.21 -1.71
CA ASP A 226 -6.68 -3.91 -0.49
C ASP A 226 -8.17 -3.64 -0.26
N VAL A 227 -8.93 -4.73 -0.03
CA VAL A 227 -10.39 -4.72 -0.05
C VAL A 227 -10.90 -5.12 1.32
N ASN A 228 -11.63 -4.22 1.97
CA ASN A 228 -12.16 -4.42 3.31
C ASN A 228 -13.65 -4.77 3.21
N VAL A 229 -14.04 -6.01 3.48
CA VAL A 229 -15.42 -6.49 3.31
C VAL A 229 -16.07 -6.77 4.66
N SER A 230 -17.31 -6.30 4.82
CA SER A 230 -18.17 -6.63 5.96
C SER A 230 -19.62 -6.81 5.52
N VAL A 231 -20.37 -7.60 6.28
CA VAL A 231 -21.82 -7.77 6.10
C VAL A 231 -22.58 -7.40 7.38
N LYS A 232 -23.85 -7.03 7.25
CA LYS A 232 -24.72 -6.77 8.40
C LYS A 232 -24.80 -8.02 9.28
N ASN A 233 -24.58 -7.85 10.58
CA ASN A 233 -24.50 -8.94 11.58
C ASN A 233 -23.34 -9.94 11.38
N GLY A 234 -22.42 -9.71 10.44
CA GLY A 234 -21.25 -10.59 10.19
C GLY A 234 -20.12 -10.49 11.21
N GLY A 235 -20.23 -9.58 12.18
CA GLY A 235 -19.36 -9.48 13.35
C GLY A 235 -17.97 -8.90 13.12
N ALA A 236 -17.41 -8.93 11.90
CA ALA A 236 -16.06 -8.43 11.63
C ALA A 236 -15.88 -7.83 10.22
N VAL A 237 -14.94 -6.89 10.11
CA VAL A 237 -14.38 -6.45 8.81
C VAL A 237 -13.23 -7.39 8.46
N VAL A 238 -13.23 -7.93 7.25
CA VAL A 238 -12.17 -8.79 6.73
C VAL A 238 -11.45 -8.07 5.61
N GLU A 239 -10.13 -7.91 5.77
CA GLU A 239 -9.26 -7.31 4.77
C GLU A 239 -8.67 -8.40 3.85
N VAL A 240 -8.89 -8.26 2.55
CA VAL A 240 -8.28 -9.09 1.51
C VAL A 240 -7.22 -8.26 0.79
N LYS A 241 -5.95 -8.60 1.02
CA LYS A 241 -4.80 -7.86 0.49
C LYS A 241 -4.38 -8.29 -0.91
N GLY A 242 -3.81 -7.35 -1.66
CA GLY A 242 -3.07 -7.64 -2.89
C GLY A 242 -3.95 -8.03 -4.08
N VAL A 243 -5.16 -7.48 -4.18
CA VAL A 243 -6.05 -7.69 -5.34
C VAL A 243 -5.49 -6.95 -6.55
N GLN A 244 -4.79 -7.68 -7.43
CA GLN A 244 -4.11 -7.07 -8.58
C GLN A 244 -5.06 -6.82 -9.76
N GLN A 245 -6.03 -7.72 -9.99
CA GLN A 245 -6.90 -7.65 -11.16
C GLN A 245 -8.30 -7.18 -10.79
N LEU A 246 -8.83 -6.17 -11.50
CA LEU A 246 -10.18 -5.65 -11.28
C LEU A 246 -11.26 -6.73 -11.47
N ASP A 247 -11.05 -7.74 -12.32
CA ASP A 247 -12.00 -8.83 -12.50
C ASP A 247 -12.04 -9.82 -11.32
N GLN A 248 -10.99 -9.85 -10.50
CA GLN A 248 -10.97 -10.64 -9.27
C GLN A 248 -11.72 -9.94 -8.14
N LEU A 249 -11.79 -8.61 -8.15
CA LEU A 249 -12.42 -7.79 -7.12
C LEU A 249 -13.88 -8.20 -6.87
N GLU A 250 -14.67 -8.37 -7.94
CA GLU A 250 -16.08 -8.76 -7.81
C GLU A 250 -16.24 -10.12 -7.13
N LYS A 251 -15.46 -11.11 -7.55
CA LYS A 251 -15.51 -12.47 -7.01
C LYS A 251 -15.06 -12.52 -5.56
N ILE A 252 -14.04 -11.75 -5.20
CA ILE A 252 -13.53 -11.67 -3.83
C ILE A 252 -14.62 -11.14 -2.90
N ILE A 253 -15.26 -10.04 -3.27
CA ILE A 253 -16.34 -9.44 -2.47
C ILE A 253 -17.52 -10.42 -2.37
N GLU A 254 -17.90 -11.06 -3.47
CA GLU A 254 -18.99 -12.04 -3.48
C GLU A 254 -18.70 -13.24 -2.56
N PHE A 255 -17.53 -13.85 -2.68
CA PHE A 255 -17.18 -15.02 -1.87
C PHE A 255 -17.03 -14.66 -0.40
N GLU A 256 -16.41 -13.51 -0.08
CA GLU A 256 -16.24 -13.09 1.31
C GLU A 256 -17.58 -12.74 1.95
N ALA A 257 -18.46 -12.03 1.25
CA ALA A 257 -19.79 -11.72 1.75
C ALA A 257 -20.64 -12.98 1.98
N LYS A 258 -20.59 -13.95 1.06
CA LYS A 258 -21.26 -15.26 1.25
C LYS A 258 -20.67 -16.04 2.42
N ARG A 259 -19.34 -16.02 2.57
CA ARG A 259 -18.64 -16.69 3.68
C ARG A 259 -19.05 -16.10 5.01
N GLN A 260 -19.05 -14.77 5.16
CA GLN A 260 -19.49 -14.12 6.39
C GLN A 260 -20.97 -14.41 6.68
N HIS A 261 -21.84 -14.26 5.68
CA HIS A 261 -23.27 -14.52 5.87
C HIS A 261 -23.57 -15.97 6.28
N GLY A 262 -22.84 -16.95 5.75
CA GLY A 262 -23.00 -18.36 6.14
C GLY A 262 -22.42 -18.74 7.51
N LEU A 263 -21.72 -17.83 8.18
CA LEU A 263 -21.21 -18.01 9.54
C LEU A 263 -22.09 -17.35 10.62
N VAL A 264 -23.10 -16.57 10.19
CA VAL A 264 -24.12 -15.95 11.04
C VAL A 264 -25.30 -16.90 11.16
#